data_AF-A0A382L0Q6-F1
#
_entry.id   AF-A0A382L0Q6-F1
#
_cell.length_a   1.000
_cell.length_b   1.000
_cell.length_c   1.000
_cell.angle_alpha   90.00
_cell.angle_beta   90.00
_cell.angle_gamma   90.00
#
_symmetry.space_group_name_H-M   'P 1'
#
loop_
_entity.id
_entity.type
_entity.pdbx_description
1 polymer ?
#
loop_
_entity_poly.entity_id
_entity_poly.type
_entity_poly.pdbx_seq_one_letter_code
_entity_poly.pdbx_strand_id
1 'polypeptide(L)'
;EHDAQDIKNIKDSSEYVEFLKTKEKMNSMDSESIQIKNEIDLQFTKISRPLNKYVYVSSLDKLQKKILEDLIENPYRVLSNTNKQDVIHIFESVRKSVQSGSVSVKDINKSISQIDETFSKLDGFIKQIFMYNQKKNNIENELTVFNNKQLESKESDLAKRHNFKLDAESKIKSSDEEFKFTTELIPKLVNNIESILNKISAVQYRIKV
;
A
#
# COMPACT_ATOMS: atom_id res chain seq x y z
N GLU A 1 -24.24 -19.82 -6.50
CA GLU A 1 -23.35 -20.86 -7.05
C GLU A 1 -22.53 -20.38 -8.25
N HIS A 2 -23.14 -19.81 -9.30
CA HIS A 2 -22.41 -19.36 -10.50
C HIS A 2 -21.25 -18.39 -10.22
N ASP A 3 -21.46 -17.31 -9.45
CA ASP A 3 -20.36 -16.36 -9.16
C ASP A 3 -19.24 -16.98 -8.32
N ALA A 4 -19.57 -17.89 -7.41
CA ALA A 4 -18.59 -18.58 -6.58
C ALA A 4 -17.71 -19.51 -7.42
N GLN A 5 -18.31 -20.20 -8.41
CA GLN A 5 -17.58 -21.03 -9.35
C GLN A 5 -16.73 -20.19 -10.31
N ASP A 6 -17.23 -19.05 -10.80
CA ASP A 6 -16.46 -18.13 -11.64
C ASP A 6 -15.25 -17.55 -10.90
N ILE A 7 -15.44 -17.10 -9.65
CA ILE A 7 -14.34 -16.62 -8.80
C ILE A 7 -13.31 -17.71 -8.57
N LYS A 8 -13.76 -18.94 -8.29
CA LYS A 8 -12.87 -20.08 -8.12
C LYS A 8 -12.06 -20.37 -9.39
N ASN A 9 -12.71 -20.39 -10.56
CA ASN A 9 -12.04 -20.61 -11.83
C ASN A 9 -10.99 -19.52 -12.12
N ILE A 10 -11.28 -18.26 -11.80
CA ILE A 10 -10.31 -17.16 -11.92
C ILE A 10 -9.14 -17.36 -10.95
N LYS A 11 -9.40 -17.75 -9.69
CA LYS A 11 -8.34 -17.97 -8.68
C LYS A 11 -7.47 -19.20 -8.95
N ASP A 12 -8.03 -20.21 -9.59
CA ASP A 12 -7.32 -21.43 -10.00
C ASP A 12 -6.56 -21.24 -11.33
N SER A 13 -6.74 -20.10 -12.02
CA SER A 13 -6.03 -19.79 -13.25
C SER A 13 -4.53 -19.56 -13.02
N SER A 14 -3.72 -19.98 -14.00
CA SER A 14 -2.28 -19.71 -14.03
C SER A 14 -1.97 -18.21 -13.90
N GLU A 15 -2.81 -17.39 -14.54
CA GLU A 15 -2.70 -15.95 -14.63
C GLU A 15 -2.86 -15.28 -13.26
N TYR A 16 -3.79 -15.76 -12.43
CA TYR A 16 -3.96 -15.26 -11.06
C TYR A 16 -2.81 -15.67 -10.13
N VAL A 17 -2.30 -16.90 -10.28
CA VAL A 17 -1.12 -17.36 -9.53
C VAL A 17 0.12 -16.53 -9.90
N GLU A 18 0.31 -16.21 -11.17
CA GLU A 18 1.39 -15.33 -11.63
C GLU A 18 1.21 -13.91 -11.10
N PHE A 19 0.00 -13.36 -11.14
CA PHE A 19 -0.31 -12.06 -10.54
C PHE A 19 0.06 -11.99 -9.05
N LEU A 20 -0.29 -13.02 -8.27
CA LEU A 20 0.06 -13.08 -6.85
C LEU A 20 1.58 -13.12 -6.63
N LYS A 21 2.30 -13.95 -7.40
CA LYS A 21 3.77 -14.02 -7.35
C LYS A 21 4.41 -12.67 -7.69
N THR A 22 3.91 -11.98 -8.71
CA THR A 22 4.41 -10.65 -9.12
C THR A 22 4.10 -9.60 -8.05
N LYS A 23 2.94 -9.66 -7.40
CA LYS A 23 2.57 -8.79 -6.28
C LYS A 23 3.45 -9.03 -5.05
N GLU A 24 3.77 -10.28 -4.73
CA GLU A 24 4.72 -10.60 -3.65
C GLU A 24 6.14 -10.10 -3.95
N LYS A 25 6.62 -10.29 -5.19
CA LYS A 25 7.89 -9.71 -5.63
C LYS A 25 7.91 -8.20 -5.46
N MET A 26 6.84 -7.51 -5.84
CA MET A 26 6.70 -6.06 -5.65
C MET A 26 6.83 -5.66 -4.17
N ASN A 27 6.15 -6.37 -3.26
CA ASN A 27 6.26 -6.11 -1.82
C ASN A 27 7.70 -6.29 -1.28
N SER A 28 8.45 -7.25 -1.82
CA SER A 28 9.87 -7.42 -1.44
C SER A 28 10.78 -6.28 -1.91
N MET A 29 10.38 -5.54 -2.96
CA MET A 29 11.20 -4.44 -3.51
C MET A 29 11.31 -3.24 -2.58
N ASP A 30 10.36 -3.05 -1.66
CA ASP A 30 10.42 -1.96 -0.69
C ASP A 30 11.67 -2.10 0.20
N SER A 31 12.02 -3.35 0.57
CA SER A 31 13.22 -3.62 1.36
C SER A 31 14.51 -3.30 0.62
N GLU A 32 14.58 -3.63 -0.68
CA GLU A 32 15.72 -3.34 -1.55
C GLU A 32 15.91 -1.82 -1.71
N SER A 33 14.83 -1.07 -1.92
CA SER A 33 14.87 0.39 -2.01
C SER A 33 15.41 1.03 -0.73
N ILE A 34 14.96 0.55 0.43
CA ILE A 34 15.39 1.06 1.73
C ILE A 34 16.88 0.78 1.94
N GLN A 35 17.36 -0.41 1.55
CA GLN A 35 18.78 -0.76 1.65
C GLN A 35 19.66 0.16 0.81
N ILE A 36 19.32 0.36 -0.46
CA ILE A 36 20.07 1.27 -1.36
C ILE A 36 20.07 2.69 -0.79
N LYS A 37 18.91 3.18 -0.35
CA LYS A 37 18.78 4.52 0.26
C LYS A 37 19.68 4.65 1.50
N ASN A 38 19.64 3.68 2.41
CA ASN A 38 20.44 3.71 3.64
C ASN A 38 21.94 3.68 3.37
N GLU A 39 22.39 2.90 2.37
CA GLU A 39 23.80 2.85 1.99
C GLU A 39 24.29 4.22 1.49
N ILE A 40 23.49 4.86 0.63
CA ILE A 40 23.79 6.19 0.09
C ILE A 40 23.77 7.22 1.21
N ASP A 41 22.70 7.28 2.01
CA ASP A 41 22.57 8.22 3.12
C ASP A 41 23.77 8.09 4.07
N LEU A 42 24.17 6.86 4.42
CA LEU A 42 25.33 6.60 5.27
C LEU A 42 26.63 7.17 4.67
N GLN A 43 26.88 7.01 3.38
CA GLN A 43 28.05 7.65 2.76
C GLN A 43 27.94 9.19 2.78
N PHE A 44 26.77 9.73 2.43
CA PHE A 44 26.57 11.19 2.37
C PHE A 44 26.65 11.86 3.74
N THR A 45 26.30 11.16 4.83
CA THR A 45 26.49 11.70 6.20
C THR A 45 27.95 12.06 6.48
N LYS A 46 28.92 11.30 5.94
CA LYS A 46 30.36 11.55 6.11
C LYS A 46 30.78 12.90 5.55
N ILE A 47 30.14 13.34 4.46
CA ILE A 47 30.45 14.59 3.75
C ILE A 47 29.39 15.69 3.95
N SER A 48 28.41 15.46 4.82
CA SER A 48 27.32 16.41 5.10
C SER A 48 27.82 17.79 5.50
N ARG A 49 28.84 17.89 6.36
CA ARG A 49 29.37 19.17 6.85
C ARG A 49 30.01 20.02 5.73
N PRO A 50 30.96 19.51 4.92
CA PRO A 50 31.51 20.30 3.83
C PRO A 50 30.45 20.68 2.79
N LEU A 51 29.49 19.80 2.47
CA LEU A 51 28.38 20.13 1.57
C LEU A 51 27.51 21.28 2.12
N ASN A 52 27.04 21.17 3.36
CA ASN A 52 26.20 22.19 4.01
C ASN A 52 26.89 23.55 4.08
N LYS A 53 28.19 23.58 4.40
CA LYS A 53 28.94 24.84 4.44
C LYS A 53 29.16 25.42 3.06
N TYR A 54 29.37 24.58 2.05
CA TYR A 54 29.59 25.03 0.69
C TYR A 54 28.39 25.80 0.13
N VAL A 55 27.14 25.45 0.51
CA VAL A 55 25.92 26.18 0.11
C VAL A 55 26.04 27.70 0.29
N TYR A 56 26.68 28.16 1.38
CA TYR A 56 26.80 29.57 1.74
C TYR A 56 27.91 30.31 0.99
N VAL A 57 28.94 29.61 0.54
CA VAL A 57 30.12 30.18 -0.12
C VAL A 57 30.18 29.84 -1.60
N SER A 58 29.24 29.04 -2.09
CA SER A 58 29.19 28.57 -3.46
C SER A 58 28.91 29.70 -4.45
N SER A 59 29.64 29.70 -5.56
CA SER A 59 29.36 30.48 -6.76
C SER A 59 28.58 29.66 -7.80
N LEU A 60 27.91 28.59 -7.37
CA LEU A 60 27.09 27.72 -8.22
C LEU A 60 25.90 28.50 -8.78
N ASP A 61 25.50 28.17 -10.00
CA ASP A 61 24.25 28.69 -10.56
C ASP A 61 23.02 28.15 -9.80
N LYS A 62 21.85 28.71 -10.12
CA LYS A 62 20.60 28.39 -9.42
C LYS A 62 20.22 26.89 -9.51
N LEU A 63 20.49 26.23 -10.63
CA LEU A 63 20.18 24.81 -10.82
C LEU A 63 21.13 23.94 -10.01
N GLN A 64 22.44 24.20 -10.11
CA GLN A 64 23.45 23.46 -9.35
C GLN A 64 23.30 23.67 -7.84
N LYS A 65 22.94 24.88 -7.40
CA LYS A 65 22.65 25.14 -5.99
C LYS A 65 21.46 24.32 -5.48
N LYS A 66 20.40 24.20 -6.28
CA LYS A 66 19.26 23.34 -5.95
C LYS A 66 19.68 21.87 -5.86
N ILE A 67 20.47 21.39 -6.81
CA ILE A 67 21.01 20.01 -6.79
C ILE A 67 21.82 19.78 -5.51
N LEU A 68 22.66 20.75 -5.09
CA LEU A 68 23.41 20.66 -3.84
C LEU A 68 22.50 20.59 -2.61
N GLU A 69 21.46 21.42 -2.54
CA GLU A 69 20.47 21.39 -1.46
C GLU A 69 19.75 20.03 -1.41
N ASP A 70 19.30 19.54 -2.57
CA ASP A 70 18.62 18.24 -2.68
C ASP A 70 19.58 17.07 -2.33
N LEU A 71 20.88 17.16 -2.64
CA LEU A 71 21.89 16.15 -2.24
C LEU A 71 22.11 16.11 -0.73
N ILE A 72 21.93 17.24 -0.04
CA ILE A 72 22.04 17.32 1.42
C ILE A 72 20.80 16.71 2.07
N GLU A 73 19.62 16.96 1.52
CA GLU A 73 18.35 16.47 2.06
C GLU A 73 18.11 14.99 1.74
N ASN A 74 18.25 14.61 0.47
CA ASN A 74 17.92 13.28 -0.02
C ASN A 74 18.74 12.90 -1.26
N PRO A 75 20.00 12.44 -1.07
CA PRO A 75 20.88 12.09 -2.18
C PRO A 75 20.30 11.00 -3.08
N TYR A 76 19.57 10.02 -2.52
CA TYR A 76 18.92 8.96 -3.29
C TYR A 76 18.00 9.48 -4.40
N ARG A 77 17.28 10.60 -4.18
CA ARG A 77 16.37 11.17 -5.19
C ARG A 77 17.10 11.94 -6.30
N VAL A 78 18.30 12.44 -6.04
CA VAL A 78 19.04 13.31 -6.96
C VAL A 78 19.96 12.53 -7.87
N LEU A 79 20.56 11.47 -7.32
CA LEU A 79 21.56 10.65 -8.01
C LEU A 79 20.94 9.93 -9.22
N SER A 80 21.26 10.42 -10.39
CA SER A 80 20.78 9.93 -11.67
C SER A 80 21.79 10.24 -12.78
N ASN A 81 21.67 9.56 -13.92
CA ASN A 81 22.49 9.87 -15.09
C ASN A 81 22.26 11.31 -15.59
N THR A 82 21.06 11.86 -15.42
CA THR A 82 20.70 13.23 -15.83
C THR A 82 21.51 14.26 -15.05
N ASN A 83 21.59 14.12 -13.73
CA ASN A 83 22.27 15.08 -12.86
C ASN A 83 23.77 14.78 -12.67
N LYS A 84 24.28 13.68 -13.24
CA LYS A 84 25.63 13.16 -12.96
C LYS A 84 26.73 14.23 -13.10
N GLN A 85 26.70 14.99 -14.19
CA GLN A 85 27.74 15.99 -14.46
C GLN A 85 27.71 17.15 -13.46
N ASP A 86 26.51 17.61 -13.07
CA ASP A 86 26.36 18.63 -12.05
C ASP A 86 26.82 18.14 -10.68
N VAL A 87 26.48 16.88 -10.32
CA VAL A 87 26.94 16.27 -9.06
C VAL A 87 28.47 16.16 -9.03
N ILE A 88 29.10 15.75 -10.15
CA ILE A 88 30.55 15.71 -10.29
C ILE A 88 31.16 17.10 -10.07
N HIS A 89 30.63 18.12 -10.77
CA HIS A 89 31.10 19.49 -10.65
C HIS A 89 30.97 20.04 -9.22
N ILE A 90 29.85 19.73 -8.55
CA ILE A 90 29.62 20.09 -7.14
C ILE A 90 30.68 19.43 -6.26
N PHE A 91 30.94 18.13 -6.40
CA PHE A 91 31.92 17.42 -5.56
C PHE A 91 33.34 17.97 -5.76
N GLU A 92 33.75 18.23 -7.01
CA GLU A 92 35.02 18.87 -7.30
C GLU A 92 35.14 20.26 -6.67
N SER A 93 34.09 21.06 -6.75
CA SER A 93 34.06 22.41 -6.20
C SER A 93 34.11 22.43 -4.67
N VAL A 94 33.35 21.54 -4.02
CA VAL A 94 33.37 21.35 -2.56
C VAL A 94 34.76 20.90 -2.12
N ARG A 95 35.36 19.93 -2.81
CA ARG A 95 36.71 19.43 -2.54
C ARG A 95 37.75 20.54 -2.62
N LYS A 96 37.75 21.33 -3.70
CA LYS A 96 38.63 22.50 -3.89
C LYS A 96 38.43 23.55 -2.80
N SER A 97 37.18 23.78 -2.40
CA SER A 97 36.84 24.76 -1.35
C SER A 97 37.29 24.33 0.04
N VAL A 98 37.26 23.03 0.33
CA VAL A 98 37.84 22.47 1.56
C VAL A 98 39.37 22.58 1.53
N GLN A 99 39.99 22.23 0.40
CA GLN A 99 41.45 22.27 0.24
C GLN A 99 42.03 23.70 0.34
N SER A 100 41.34 24.70 -0.22
CA SER A 100 41.72 26.11 -0.16
C SER A 100 41.40 26.78 1.18
N GLY A 101 40.67 26.11 2.07
CA GLY A 101 40.24 26.66 3.36
C GLY A 101 39.00 27.56 3.30
N SER A 102 38.43 27.82 2.11
CA SER A 102 37.18 28.56 1.95
C SER A 102 36.00 27.87 2.65
N VAL A 103 36.00 26.54 2.71
CA VAL A 103 35.06 25.74 3.52
C VAL A 103 35.80 25.20 4.75
N SER A 104 35.50 25.79 5.90
CA SER A 104 36.12 25.41 7.18
C SER A 104 35.58 24.06 7.70
N VAL A 105 36.45 23.07 7.75
CA VAL A 105 36.22 21.74 8.34
C VAL A 105 37.17 21.49 9.51
N LYS A 106 36.89 20.47 10.33
CA LYS A 106 37.73 20.12 11.49
C LYS A 106 39.07 19.50 11.05
N ASP A 107 39.02 18.64 10.04
CA ASP A 107 40.17 17.92 9.50
C ASP A 107 40.06 17.95 7.97
N ILE A 108 40.98 18.69 7.35
CA ILE A 108 40.99 18.93 5.90
C ILE A 108 41.28 17.62 5.16
N ASN A 109 42.32 16.90 5.56
CA ASN A 109 42.75 15.66 4.91
C ASN A 109 41.67 14.59 4.99
N LYS A 110 41.07 14.41 6.18
CA LYS A 110 39.97 13.47 6.36
C LYS A 110 38.76 13.85 5.51
N SER A 111 38.39 15.12 5.48
CA SER A 111 37.23 15.59 4.71
C SER A 111 37.44 15.37 3.20
N ILE A 112 38.63 15.69 2.68
CA ILE A 112 38.99 15.43 1.28
C ILE A 112 38.93 13.93 0.97
N SER A 113 39.51 13.10 1.84
CA SER A 113 39.48 11.63 1.66
C SER A 113 38.05 11.07 1.64
N GLN A 114 37.15 11.57 2.49
CA GLN A 114 35.75 11.16 2.51
C GLN A 114 34.97 11.63 1.28
N ILE A 115 35.29 12.83 0.75
CA ILE A 115 34.74 13.31 -0.53
C ILE A 115 35.22 12.42 -1.68
N ASP A 116 36.51 12.11 -1.74
CA ASP A 116 37.10 11.24 -2.77
C ASP A 116 36.52 9.81 -2.70
N GLU A 117 36.34 9.27 -1.50
CA GLU A 117 35.66 7.99 -1.28
C GLU A 117 34.24 8.01 -1.85
N THR A 118 33.47 9.05 -1.51
CA THR A 118 32.06 9.18 -1.97
C THR A 118 32.00 9.40 -3.47
N PHE A 119 32.89 10.21 -4.04
CA PHE A 119 33.01 10.44 -5.47
C PHE A 119 33.30 9.14 -6.23
N SER A 120 34.21 8.30 -5.73
CA SER A 120 34.53 7.01 -6.37
C SER A 120 33.35 6.02 -6.41
N LYS A 121 32.43 6.13 -5.44
CA LYS A 121 31.22 5.29 -5.33
C LYS A 121 30.03 5.81 -6.15
N LEU A 122 30.11 7.06 -6.64
CA LEU A 122 29.01 7.75 -7.30
C LEU A 122 28.38 6.94 -8.45
N ASP A 123 29.22 6.40 -9.34
CA ASP A 123 28.76 5.60 -10.48
C ASP A 123 28.09 4.30 -10.03
N GLY A 124 28.59 3.69 -8.94
CA GLY A 124 27.96 2.54 -8.31
C GLY A 124 26.55 2.86 -7.83
N PHE A 125 26.37 3.98 -7.12
CA PHE A 125 25.07 4.40 -6.62
C PHE A 125 24.07 4.72 -7.72
N ILE A 126 24.49 5.47 -8.75
CA ILE A 126 23.63 5.79 -9.89
C ILE A 126 23.20 4.50 -10.60
N LYS A 127 24.12 3.54 -10.78
CA LYS A 127 23.81 2.25 -11.39
C LYS A 127 22.82 1.44 -10.54
N GLN A 128 23.00 1.39 -9.23
CA GLN A 128 22.09 0.68 -8.33
C GLN A 128 20.66 1.24 -8.41
N ILE A 129 20.52 2.57 -8.31
CA ILE A 129 19.23 3.26 -8.43
C ILE A 129 18.59 2.96 -9.80
N PHE A 130 19.35 3.05 -10.89
CA PHE A 130 18.85 2.78 -12.23
C PHE A 130 18.34 1.33 -12.38
N MET A 131 19.08 0.35 -11.87
CA MET A 131 18.69 -1.05 -11.95
C MET A 131 17.46 -1.36 -11.11
N TYR A 132 17.37 -0.79 -9.91
CA TYR A 132 16.17 -0.88 -9.09
C TYR A 132 14.94 -0.31 -9.82
N ASN A 133 15.05 0.90 -10.39
CA ASN A 133 13.93 1.54 -11.09
C ASN A 133 13.50 0.75 -12.35
N GLN A 134 14.46 0.20 -13.10
CA GLN A 134 14.15 -0.69 -14.23
C GLN A 134 13.40 -1.95 -13.79
N LYS A 135 13.88 -2.62 -12.74
CA LYS A 135 13.23 -3.81 -12.18
C LYS A 135 11.80 -3.48 -11.72
N LYS A 136 11.61 -2.34 -11.05
CA LYS A 136 10.32 -1.87 -10.57
C LYS A 136 9.35 -1.65 -11.72
N ASN A 137 9.78 -0.88 -12.73
CA ASN A 137 8.96 -0.61 -13.91
C ASN A 137 8.58 -1.90 -14.66
N ASN A 138 9.50 -2.87 -14.77
CA ASN A 138 9.19 -4.16 -15.39
C ASN A 138 8.10 -4.93 -14.61
N ILE A 139 8.21 -5.00 -13.28
CA ILE A 139 7.21 -5.66 -12.42
C ILE A 139 5.87 -4.91 -12.45
N GLU A 140 5.88 -3.58 -12.46
CA GLU A 140 4.65 -2.78 -12.61
C GLU A 140 3.97 -3.06 -13.97
N ASN A 141 4.74 -3.14 -15.05
CA ASN A 141 4.21 -3.51 -16.37
C ASN A 141 3.63 -4.94 -16.37
N GLU A 142 4.32 -5.92 -15.76
CA GLU A 142 3.80 -7.28 -15.60
C GLU A 142 2.46 -7.30 -14.82
N LEU A 143 2.30 -6.46 -13.79
CA LEU A 143 1.05 -6.34 -13.04
C LEU A 143 -0.10 -5.74 -13.86
N THR A 144 0.17 -4.86 -14.82
CA THR A 144 -0.88 -4.28 -15.67
C THR A 144 -1.54 -5.30 -16.61
N VAL A 145 -0.87 -6.42 -16.89
CA VAL A 145 -1.39 -7.50 -17.75
C VAL A 145 -2.60 -8.18 -17.11
N PHE A 146 -2.65 -8.25 -15.77
CA PHE A 146 -3.76 -8.89 -15.05
C PHE A 146 -4.81 -7.87 -14.63
N ASN A 147 -5.94 -7.85 -15.34
CA ASN A 147 -7.08 -6.99 -15.00
C ASN A 147 -7.91 -7.56 -13.85
N ASN A 148 -7.48 -7.30 -12.61
CA ASN A 148 -8.16 -7.78 -11.39
C ASN A 148 -9.57 -7.19 -11.18
N LYS A 149 -9.99 -6.17 -11.95
CA LYS A 149 -11.27 -5.48 -11.73
C LYS A 149 -12.48 -6.41 -11.86
N GLN A 150 -12.41 -7.38 -12.77
CA GLN A 150 -13.49 -8.35 -12.94
C GLN A 150 -13.62 -9.25 -11.70
N LEU A 151 -12.50 -9.72 -11.15
CA LEU A 151 -12.48 -10.52 -9.93
C LEU A 151 -13.03 -9.71 -8.74
N GLU A 152 -12.52 -8.49 -8.53
CA GLU A 152 -12.97 -7.60 -7.45
C GLU A 152 -14.48 -7.31 -7.50
N SER A 153 -15.03 -7.08 -8.70
CA SER A 153 -16.46 -6.86 -8.88
C SER A 153 -17.29 -8.09 -8.50
N LYS A 154 -16.89 -9.29 -8.97
CA LYS A 154 -17.57 -10.55 -8.66
C LYS A 154 -17.50 -10.86 -7.16
N GLU A 155 -16.36 -10.62 -6.51
CA GLU A 155 -16.22 -10.81 -5.06
C GLU A 155 -17.10 -9.84 -4.26
N SER A 156 -17.17 -8.57 -4.67
CA SER A 156 -18.05 -7.57 -4.03
C SER A 156 -19.52 -7.97 -4.15
N ASP A 157 -19.95 -8.41 -5.34
CA ASP A 157 -21.33 -8.82 -5.58
C ASP A 157 -21.68 -10.09 -4.81
N LEU A 158 -20.76 -11.06 -4.72
CA LEU A 158 -20.94 -12.26 -3.91
C LEU A 158 -21.09 -11.90 -2.42
N ALA A 159 -20.27 -10.98 -1.89
CA ALA A 159 -20.36 -10.53 -0.50
C ALA A 159 -21.71 -9.84 -0.21
N LYS A 160 -22.19 -8.98 -1.12
CA LYS A 160 -23.53 -8.37 -1.00
C LYS A 160 -24.63 -9.42 -0.98
N ARG A 161 -24.61 -10.38 -1.93
CA ARG A 161 -25.60 -11.47 -2.00
C ARG A 161 -25.59 -12.31 -0.73
N HIS A 162 -24.43 -12.59 -0.16
CA HIS A 162 -24.30 -13.30 1.11
C HIS A 162 -24.96 -12.54 2.27
N ASN A 163 -24.71 -11.23 2.37
CA ASN A 163 -25.33 -10.40 3.41
C ASN A 163 -26.85 -10.32 3.25
N PHE A 164 -27.36 -10.20 2.01
CA PHE A 164 -28.80 -10.25 1.74
C PHE A 164 -29.41 -11.59 2.14
N LYS A 165 -28.71 -12.71 1.89
CA LYS A 165 -29.16 -14.03 2.31
C LYS A 165 -29.29 -14.11 3.84
N LEU A 166 -28.29 -13.67 4.59
CA LEU A 166 -28.32 -13.68 6.06
C LEU A 166 -29.47 -12.83 6.61
N ASP A 167 -29.71 -11.65 6.04
CA ASP A 167 -30.83 -10.78 6.42
C ASP A 167 -32.19 -11.45 6.15
N ALA A 168 -32.33 -12.08 4.97
CA ALA A 168 -33.55 -12.82 4.63
C ALA A 168 -33.77 -14.02 5.57
N GLU A 169 -32.73 -14.79 5.89
CA GLU A 169 -32.80 -15.90 6.83
C GLU A 169 -33.22 -15.44 8.23
N SER A 170 -32.68 -14.32 8.71
CA SER A 170 -33.09 -13.73 10.00
C SER A 170 -34.56 -13.30 10.00
N LYS A 171 -35.05 -12.71 8.91
CA LYS A 171 -36.45 -12.29 8.78
C LYS A 171 -37.40 -13.49 8.72
N ILE A 172 -37.06 -14.51 7.95
CA ILE A 172 -37.83 -15.76 7.88
C ILE A 172 -37.95 -16.38 9.27
N LYS A 173 -36.83 -16.47 10.01
CA LYS A 173 -36.84 -17.02 11.38
C LYS A 173 -37.75 -16.23 12.32
N SER A 174 -37.71 -14.89 12.27
CA SER A 174 -38.60 -14.04 13.06
C SER A 174 -40.08 -14.28 12.71
N SER A 175 -40.40 -14.35 11.42
CA SER A 175 -41.77 -14.62 10.96
C SER A 175 -42.25 -16.02 11.33
N ASP A 176 -41.38 -17.03 11.30
CA ASP A 176 -41.72 -18.40 11.73
C ASP A 176 -42.01 -18.46 13.23
N GLU A 177 -41.25 -17.71 14.06
CA GLU A 177 -41.51 -17.58 15.50
C GLU A 177 -42.86 -16.90 15.77
N GLU A 178 -43.19 -15.82 15.05
CA GLU A 178 -44.49 -15.14 15.12
C GLU A 178 -45.66 -16.04 14.66
N PHE A 179 -45.45 -16.78 13.57
CA PHE A 179 -46.44 -17.71 13.03
C PHE A 179 -46.73 -18.83 14.03
N LYS A 180 -45.69 -19.41 14.64
CA LYS A 180 -45.82 -20.44 15.69
C LYS A 180 -46.56 -19.91 16.92
N PHE A 181 -46.21 -18.71 17.38
CA PHE A 181 -46.91 -18.05 18.49
C PHE A 181 -48.41 -17.88 18.19
N THR A 182 -48.74 -17.41 16.99
CA THR A 182 -50.11 -17.18 16.55
C THR A 182 -50.91 -18.47 16.41
N THR A 183 -50.33 -19.49 15.77
CA THR A 183 -50.97 -20.80 15.57
C THR A 183 -51.14 -21.59 16.87
N GLU A 184 -50.33 -21.35 17.90
CA GLU A 184 -50.53 -21.97 19.22
C GLU A 184 -51.52 -21.21 20.11
N LEU A 185 -51.54 -19.87 20.06
CA LEU A 185 -52.36 -19.07 20.96
C LEU A 185 -53.80 -18.87 20.48
N ILE A 186 -54.01 -18.66 19.18
CA ILE A 186 -55.37 -18.45 18.65
C ILE A 186 -56.28 -19.63 19.00
N PRO A 187 -55.89 -20.90 18.79
CA PRO A 187 -56.74 -22.04 19.16
C PRO A 187 -57.02 -22.11 20.67
N LYS A 188 -56.02 -21.78 21.51
CA LYS A 188 -56.21 -21.77 22.98
C LYS A 188 -57.21 -20.71 23.40
N LEU A 189 -57.11 -19.49 22.85
CA LEU A 189 -58.06 -18.41 23.13
C LEU A 189 -59.47 -18.76 22.64
N VAL A 190 -59.59 -19.32 21.44
CA VAL A 190 -60.87 -19.75 20.88
C VAL A 190 -61.51 -20.83 21.75
N ASN A 191 -60.76 -21.86 22.16
CA ASN A 191 -61.25 -22.90 23.06
C ASN A 191 -61.69 -22.33 24.42
N ASN A 192 -60.94 -21.37 24.97
CA ASN A 192 -61.29 -20.72 26.23
C ASN A 192 -62.59 -19.92 26.11
N ILE A 193 -62.74 -19.12 25.06
CA ILE A 193 -63.96 -18.33 24.81
C ILE A 193 -65.16 -19.26 24.59
N GLU A 194 -65.00 -20.30 23.77
CA GLU A 194 -66.06 -21.31 23.55
C GLU A 194 -66.47 -21.99 24.86
N SER A 195 -65.51 -22.35 25.72
CA SER A 195 -65.78 -22.92 27.04
C SER A 195 -66.55 -21.95 27.95
N ILE A 196 -66.17 -20.66 27.98
CA ILE A 196 -66.83 -19.64 28.78
C ILE A 196 -68.27 -19.43 28.29
N LEU A 197 -68.48 -19.25 26.98
CA LEU A 197 -69.81 -19.04 26.39
C LEU A 197 -70.75 -20.21 26.67
N ASN A 198 -70.25 -21.45 26.56
CA ASN A 198 -71.01 -22.66 26.87
C ASN A 198 -71.35 -22.82 28.35
N LYS A 199 -70.62 -22.17 29.27
CA LYS A 199 -70.92 -22.18 30.71
C LYS A 199 -71.99 -21.16 31.10
N ILE A 200 -72.03 -20.02 30.43
CA ILE A 200 -72.90 -18.88 30.81
C ILE A 200 -74.22 -18.82 30.05
N SER A 201 -74.40 -19.68 29.05
CA SER A 201 -75.57 -19.67 28.17
C SER A 201 -76.24 -21.04 28.09
N ALA A 202 -77.56 -21.06 27.86
CA ALA A 202 -78.34 -22.28 27.65
C ALA A 202 -78.23 -22.84 26.22
N VAL A 203 -77.45 -22.19 25.35
CA VAL A 203 -77.25 -22.57 23.95
C VAL A 203 -75.79 -23.01 23.77
N GLN A 204 -75.57 -24.07 22.98
CA GLN A 204 -74.22 -24.56 22.70
C GLN A 204 -73.58 -23.76 21.55
N TYR A 205 -72.48 -23.08 21.84
CA TYR A 205 -71.65 -22.34 20.90
C TYR A 205 -70.49 -23.21 20.42
N ARG A 206 -70.20 -23.12 19.13
CA ARG A 206 -68.98 -23.63 18.49
C ARG A 206 -68.38 -22.52 17.62
N ILE A 207 -67.16 -22.11 17.93
CA ILE A 207 -66.48 -21.05 17.18
C ILE A 207 -65.63 -21.70 16.09
N LYS A 208 -65.89 -21.33 14.83
CA LYS A 208 -65.05 -21.75 13.70
C LYS A 208 -63.89 -20.78 13.54
N VAL A 209 -62.69 -21.33 13.39
CA VAL A 209 -61.43 -20.63 13.06
C VAL A 209 -61.04 -21.00 11.65
#